data_AF-T0J4Q0-F1
#
_entry.id   AF-T0J4Q0-F1
#
_cell.length_a   1.000
_cell.length_b   1.000
_cell.length_c   1.000
_cell.angle_alpha   90.00
_cell.angle_beta   90.00
_cell.angle_gamma   90.00
#
_symmetry.space_group_name_H-M   'P 1'
#
loop_
_entity.id
_entity.type
_entity.pdbx_description
1 polymer ?
#
loop_
_entity_poly.entity_id
_entity_poly.type
_entity_poly.pdbx_seq_one_letter_code
_entity_poly.pdbx_strand_id
1 'polypeptide(L)'
;MKETQPPDPQLRRVPNSQSLWDDAARAPASLGCWTCVDKEICGGVHSGASFFDCNDYCRCPDKNACDLVCRGNPATYVARYREVGTFDLMKAPRAPEVGVASLPSMVPLIEHNSARHARLNFPMVALPLHKLVDLDKGVLRFRDREALATQFGIDPHARLVVSGVARDRRIERYWALPNRPALLKQLAALNIALLTPPNFSVLTGVPRSDNLHAMKRIMLVWVEMAQTGIPTALHINARTERDYERWAELIETRPEISCLAVEFATGAGRGSRIDWHVARLTELAAHVSRPLRLVLRGGGRVLEPLRQSFATVTMIDTDAFTKSRCRKQAYFTEAGKLMWRSHPTAEGEPIDDLLQHNVATLHSHHTYLERLHADRRFVQSMRLGAIENRDRKAI
;
A
#
# COMPACT_ATOMS: atom_id res chain seq x y z
N MET A 1 -19.34 -8.57 33.09
CA MET A 1 -18.52 -7.42 33.54
C MET A 1 -18.11 -6.61 32.33
N LYS A 2 -18.55 -5.35 32.23
CA LYS A 2 -18.09 -4.43 31.19
C LYS A 2 -16.68 -3.97 31.58
N GLU A 3 -15.66 -4.51 30.91
CA GLU A 3 -14.30 -3.99 30.99
C GLU A 3 -14.29 -2.55 30.48
N THR A 4 -14.04 -1.63 31.39
CA THR A 4 -13.73 -0.24 31.12
C THR A 4 -12.43 -0.17 30.31
N GLN A 5 -12.56 0.21 29.03
CA GLN A 5 -11.43 0.49 28.16
C GLN A 5 -10.56 1.59 28.79
N PRO A 6 -9.22 1.44 28.79
CA PRO A 6 -8.33 2.54 29.12
C PRO A 6 -8.52 3.69 28.11
N PRO A 7 -8.30 4.95 28.52
CA PRO A 7 -8.50 6.12 27.67
C PRO A 7 -7.67 6.04 26.39
N ASP A 8 -8.33 6.37 25.28
CA ASP A 8 -7.82 6.32 23.90
C ASP A 8 -6.58 7.24 23.75
N PRO A 9 -5.40 6.75 23.32
CA PRO A 9 -4.38 7.65 22.83
C PRO A 9 -4.95 8.32 21.58
N GLN A 10 -5.21 9.64 21.69
CA GLN A 10 -5.90 10.45 20.69
C GLN A 10 -5.42 10.10 19.27
N LEU A 11 -6.20 9.29 18.56
CA LEU A 11 -5.94 8.97 17.17
C LEU A 11 -5.87 10.29 16.38
N ARG A 12 -4.77 10.49 15.65
CA ARG A 12 -4.50 11.68 14.84
C ARG A 12 -5.65 11.92 13.84
N ARG A 13 -6.66 12.71 14.22
CA ARG A 13 -7.69 13.19 13.30
C ARG A 13 -7.18 14.46 12.61
N VAL A 14 -6.22 14.31 11.70
CA VAL A 14 -5.77 15.42 10.87
C VAL A 14 -6.59 15.44 9.58
N PRO A 15 -7.30 16.54 9.24
CA PRO A 15 -8.05 16.63 8.00
C PRO A 15 -7.13 16.53 6.77
N ASN A 16 -7.43 15.60 5.87
CA ASN A 16 -6.78 15.53 4.56
C ASN A 16 -7.50 16.47 3.57
N SER A 17 -7.28 17.78 3.72
CA SER A 17 -7.94 18.82 2.91
C SER A 17 -7.25 19.01 1.56
N GLN A 18 -8.02 19.09 0.48
CA GLN A 18 -7.50 19.36 -0.86
C GLN A 18 -6.78 20.72 -0.95
N SER A 19 -7.21 21.70 -0.15
CA SER A 19 -6.54 23.01 -0.08
C SER A 19 -5.12 22.95 0.47
N LEU A 20 -4.71 21.82 1.08
CA LEU A 20 -3.38 21.60 1.66
C LEU A 20 -2.52 20.63 0.85
N TRP A 21 -2.97 20.29 -0.37
CA TRP A 21 -2.17 19.51 -1.30
C TRP A 21 -0.97 20.32 -1.77
N ASP A 22 0.17 19.63 -1.86
CA ASP A 22 1.38 20.19 -2.42
C ASP A 22 1.26 20.21 -3.95
N ASP A 23 1.52 21.37 -4.56
CA ASP A 23 1.44 21.59 -6.00
C ASP A 23 2.49 22.63 -6.43
N ALA A 24 3.69 22.14 -6.74
CA ALA A 24 4.82 22.97 -7.19
C ALA A 24 4.57 23.64 -8.56
N ALA A 25 3.62 23.13 -9.35
CA ALA A 25 3.24 23.73 -10.63
C ALA A 25 2.33 24.96 -10.44
N ARG A 26 1.63 25.06 -9.30
CA ARG A 26 0.67 26.15 -9.02
C ARG A 26 1.14 27.15 -7.97
N ALA A 27 2.06 26.76 -7.09
CA ALA A 27 2.53 27.61 -6.01
C ALA A 27 4.07 27.58 -5.90
N PRO A 28 4.72 28.73 -5.67
CA PRO A 28 6.14 28.75 -5.35
C PRO A 28 6.40 28.09 -3.99
N ALA A 29 7.65 27.69 -3.76
CA ALA A 29 8.08 27.15 -2.47
C ALA A 29 7.90 28.20 -1.36
N SER A 30 7.37 27.79 -0.21
CA SER A 30 7.19 28.67 0.95
C SER A 30 8.52 29.28 1.41
N LEU A 31 8.50 30.55 1.85
CA LEU A 31 9.71 31.33 2.16
C LEU A 31 10.62 30.66 3.20
N GLY A 32 10.05 30.10 4.27
CA GLY A 32 10.83 29.42 5.31
C GLY A 32 11.45 28.08 4.87
N CYS A 33 11.11 27.57 3.68
CA CYS A 33 11.79 26.40 3.13
C CYS A 33 13.20 26.70 2.61
N TRP A 34 13.52 27.95 2.25
CA TRP A 34 14.79 28.29 1.59
C TRP A 34 16.03 28.04 2.45
N THR A 35 15.91 28.22 3.76
CA THR A 35 16.99 27.98 4.73
C THR A 35 16.78 26.69 5.54
N CYS A 36 15.80 25.87 5.16
CA CYS A 36 15.49 24.64 5.88
C CYS A 36 16.50 23.54 5.53
N VAL A 37 17.11 22.96 6.58
CA VAL A 37 18.06 21.84 6.44
C VAL A 37 17.46 20.59 5.79
N ASP A 38 16.13 20.43 5.88
CA ASP A 38 15.42 19.29 5.29
C ASP A 38 14.93 19.60 3.86
N LYS A 39 15.19 20.79 3.29
CA LYS A 39 14.66 21.21 1.97
C LYS A 39 15.07 20.25 0.86
N GLU A 40 16.34 19.85 0.82
CA GLU A 40 16.87 18.93 -0.21
C GLU A 40 16.19 17.56 -0.17
N ILE A 41 15.85 17.11 1.04
CA ILE A 41 15.17 15.83 1.29
C ILE A 41 13.67 15.92 1.02
N CYS A 42 13.00 17.01 1.41
CA CYS A 42 11.55 17.09 1.38
C CYS A 42 10.97 17.80 0.15
N GLY A 43 11.79 18.56 -0.57
CA GLY A 43 11.42 19.37 -1.74
C GLY A 43 10.90 20.77 -1.39
N GLY A 44 10.77 21.09 -0.11
CA GLY A 44 10.00 22.24 0.35
C GLY A 44 8.49 21.97 0.36
N VAL A 45 7.71 23.01 0.63
CA VAL A 45 6.25 22.96 0.58
C VAL A 45 5.75 24.00 -0.42
N HIS A 46 4.81 23.60 -1.27
CA HIS A 46 4.22 24.41 -2.34
C HIS A 46 2.72 24.42 -2.16
N SER A 47 2.18 25.46 -1.54
CA SER A 47 0.73 25.59 -1.41
C SER A 47 0.29 27.04 -1.47
N GLY A 48 -0.91 27.28 -1.97
CA GLY A 48 -1.49 28.62 -2.08
C GLY A 48 -2.00 29.22 -0.76
N ALA A 49 -1.80 28.55 0.38
CA ALA A 49 -2.22 29.06 1.69
C ALA A 49 -1.15 29.97 2.31
N SER A 50 -1.57 31.03 3.01
CA SER A 50 -0.67 31.93 3.72
C SER A 50 0.01 31.24 4.91
N PHE A 51 1.20 30.66 4.69
CA PHE A 51 2.08 30.20 5.77
C PHE A 51 3.55 30.27 5.36
N PHE A 52 4.44 30.38 6.35
CA PHE A 52 5.87 30.62 6.16
C PHE A 52 6.62 29.32 5.85
N ASP A 53 6.34 28.25 6.59
CA ASP A 53 6.89 26.91 6.35
C ASP A 53 6.00 25.77 6.91
N CYS A 54 6.46 24.52 6.77
CA CYS A 54 5.69 23.35 7.20
C CYS A 54 5.44 23.26 8.72
N ASN A 55 6.17 24.00 9.56
CA ASN A 55 5.95 24.05 11.00
C ASN A 55 4.64 24.78 11.36
N ASP A 56 4.10 25.60 10.47
CA ASP A 56 2.78 26.25 10.66
C ASP A 56 1.63 25.23 10.66
N TYR A 57 1.89 24.01 10.20
CA TYR A 57 1.00 22.86 10.38
C TYR A 57 1.06 22.24 11.79
N CYS A 58 2.05 22.58 12.61
CA CYS A 58 2.13 22.11 13.99
C CYS A 58 1.17 22.92 14.89
N ARG A 59 -0.12 22.57 14.85
CA ARG A 59 -1.19 23.26 15.60
C ARG A 59 -1.53 22.60 16.95
N CYS A 60 -0.64 21.77 17.49
CA CYS A 60 -0.79 21.18 18.81
C CYS A 60 -0.98 22.28 19.88
N PRO A 61 -2.08 22.25 20.67
CA PRO A 61 -2.33 23.23 21.75
C PRO A 61 -1.27 23.14 22.86
N ASP A 62 -0.92 21.91 23.25
CA ASP A 62 0.19 21.61 24.13
C ASP A 62 1.33 21.00 23.31
N LYS A 63 2.48 21.67 23.31
CA LYS A 63 3.68 21.19 22.62
C LYS A 63 4.26 19.96 23.31
N ASN A 64 4.19 19.86 24.63
CA ASN A 64 4.75 18.74 25.38
C ASN A 64 3.99 17.43 25.09
N ALA A 65 2.68 17.51 24.83
CA ALA A 65 1.85 16.39 24.42
C ALA A 65 1.72 16.21 22.89
N CYS A 66 2.44 16.99 22.08
CA CYS A 66 2.35 16.92 20.62
C CYS A 66 2.99 15.64 20.09
N ASP A 67 2.19 14.79 19.44
CA ASP A 67 2.66 13.52 18.86
C ASP A 67 3.14 13.67 17.40
N LEU A 68 2.94 14.83 16.77
CA LEU A 68 3.53 15.10 15.45
C LEU A 68 5.05 15.16 15.54
N VAL A 69 5.75 14.69 14.50
CA VAL A 69 7.19 14.92 14.36
C VAL A 69 7.40 16.38 13.93
N CYS A 70 7.22 17.33 14.85
CA CYS A 70 7.34 18.77 14.61
C CYS A 70 8.41 19.40 15.48
N ARG A 71 9.10 20.42 14.95
CA ARG A 71 10.17 21.12 15.66
C ARG A 71 9.67 21.95 16.86
N GLY A 72 8.36 22.17 16.97
CA GLY A 72 7.71 22.80 18.12
C GLY A 72 7.78 21.98 19.41
N ASN A 73 8.11 20.69 19.35
CA ASN A 73 8.54 19.89 20.50
C ASN A 73 9.92 19.27 20.19
N PRO A 74 11.03 19.97 20.52
CA PRO A 74 12.38 19.53 20.16
C PRO A 74 12.74 18.15 20.71
N ALA A 75 12.31 17.82 21.94
CA ALA A 75 12.62 16.55 22.57
C ALA A 75 11.99 15.38 21.80
N THR A 76 10.68 15.46 21.50
CA THR A 76 9.98 14.45 20.70
C THR A 76 10.52 14.41 19.27
N TYR A 77 10.78 15.55 18.64
CA TYR A 77 11.36 15.60 17.30
C TYR A 77 12.70 14.86 17.22
N VAL A 78 13.62 15.13 18.15
CA VAL A 78 14.93 14.46 18.20
C VAL A 78 14.78 12.96 18.47
N ALA A 79 13.88 12.57 19.39
CA ALA A 79 13.61 11.16 19.67
C ALA A 79 13.10 10.42 18.41
N ARG A 80 12.15 11.01 17.68
CA ARG A 80 11.59 10.45 16.44
C ARG A 80 12.60 10.43 15.30
N TYR A 81 13.47 11.43 15.19
CA TYR A 81 14.57 11.43 14.22
C TYR A 81 15.57 10.30 14.52
N ARG A 82 15.99 10.14 15.79
CA ARG A 82 16.89 9.06 16.22
C ARG A 82 16.28 7.68 16.05
N GLU A 83 14.99 7.54 16.31
CA GLU A 83 14.23 6.29 16.11
C GLU A 83 14.37 5.74 14.69
N VAL A 84 14.45 6.61 13.67
CA VAL A 84 14.63 6.20 12.27
C VAL A 84 16.04 6.48 11.73
N GLY A 85 16.93 7.00 12.58
CA GLY A 85 18.32 7.40 12.29
C GLY A 85 18.47 8.66 11.43
N THR A 86 17.73 8.73 10.33
CA THR A 86 17.72 9.85 9.38
C THR A 86 16.48 9.79 8.49
N PHE A 87 16.06 10.93 7.93
CA PHE A 87 14.99 10.99 6.93
C PHE A 87 15.43 10.54 5.53
N ASP A 88 16.73 10.37 5.28
CA ASP A 88 17.24 9.89 4.01
C ASP A 88 16.97 8.39 3.82
N LEU A 89 16.14 8.03 2.82
CA LEU A 89 15.81 6.65 2.47
C LEU A 89 17.06 5.86 2.06
N MET A 90 18.02 6.50 1.38
CA MET A 90 19.25 5.88 0.87
C MET A 90 20.15 5.34 1.97
N LYS A 91 20.01 5.83 3.20
CA LYS A 91 20.76 5.35 4.38
C LYS A 91 20.15 4.13 5.06
N ALA A 92 19.00 3.61 4.58
CA ALA A 92 18.49 2.34 5.09
C ALA A 92 19.46 1.19 4.73
N PRO A 93 19.59 0.13 5.55
CA PRO A 93 20.39 -1.03 5.16
C PRO A 93 19.89 -1.65 3.84
N ARG A 94 20.77 -2.38 3.14
CA ARG A 94 20.34 -3.21 2.02
C ARG A 94 19.75 -4.52 2.52
N ALA A 95 18.94 -5.16 1.68
CA ALA A 95 18.36 -6.46 1.91
C ALA A 95 18.84 -7.43 0.80
N PRO A 96 18.80 -8.75 1.03
CA PRO A 96 19.08 -9.70 -0.04
C PRO A 96 18.04 -9.56 -1.16
N GLU A 97 18.47 -9.81 -2.40
CA GLU A 97 17.54 -9.92 -3.52
C GLU A 97 16.75 -11.23 -3.38
N VAL A 98 15.43 -11.09 -3.23
CA VAL A 98 14.50 -12.22 -3.11
C VAL A 98 13.54 -12.20 -4.29
N GLY A 99 13.55 -13.26 -5.08
CA GLY A 99 12.68 -13.39 -6.24
C GLY A 99 11.20 -13.41 -5.85
N VAL A 100 10.41 -12.53 -6.46
CA VAL A 100 8.95 -12.57 -6.36
C VAL A 100 8.41 -13.50 -7.44
N ALA A 101 7.83 -14.63 -7.03
CA ALA A 101 7.16 -15.56 -7.93
C ALA A 101 5.95 -14.90 -8.62
N SER A 102 5.52 -15.46 -9.75
CA SER A 102 4.34 -14.95 -10.46
C SER A 102 3.11 -14.92 -9.55
N LEU A 103 2.41 -13.80 -9.58
CA LEU A 103 1.15 -13.57 -8.88
C LEU A 103 0.02 -13.50 -9.91
N PRO A 104 -1.20 -13.94 -9.59
CA PRO A 104 -2.34 -13.78 -10.48
C PRO A 104 -2.72 -12.29 -10.61
N SER A 105 -3.52 -11.95 -11.63
CA SER A 105 -4.01 -10.59 -11.85
C SER A 105 -4.84 -10.03 -10.69
N MET A 106 -5.43 -10.92 -9.88
CA MET A 106 -6.22 -10.61 -8.70
C MET A 106 -6.06 -11.71 -7.63
N VAL A 107 -5.96 -11.28 -6.37
CA VAL A 107 -5.89 -12.12 -5.17
C VAL A 107 -6.99 -11.63 -4.21
N PRO A 108 -7.94 -12.48 -3.79
CA PRO A 108 -8.99 -12.07 -2.86
C PRO A 108 -8.45 -11.89 -1.44
N LEU A 109 -8.79 -10.77 -0.79
CA LEU A 109 -8.51 -10.50 0.62
C LEU A 109 -9.59 -11.12 1.50
N ILE A 110 -9.20 -12.05 2.36
CA ILE A 110 -10.09 -12.73 3.30
C ILE A 110 -9.79 -12.24 4.73
N GLU A 111 -10.80 -11.67 5.40
CA GLU A 111 -10.60 -11.10 6.74
C GLU A 111 -10.97 -12.06 7.88
N HIS A 112 -11.90 -12.99 7.64
CA HIS A 112 -12.40 -13.98 8.61
C HIS A 112 -13.31 -15.03 7.94
N ASN A 113 -13.68 -16.08 8.68
CA ASN A 113 -14.62 -17.11 8.23
C ASN A 113 -16.08 -16.95 8.70
N SER A 114 -16.47 -15.83 9.31
CA SER A 114 -17.85 -15.65 9.77
C SER A 114 -18.88 -15.80 8.63
N ALA A 115 -19.97 -16.54 8.90
CA ALA A 115 -21.05 -16.89 7.97
C ALA A 115 -20.62 -17.80 6.79
N ARG A 116 -19.53 -18.54 6.96
CA ARG A 116 -19.00 -19.53 6.01
C ARG A 116 -18.69 -20.82 6.76
N HIS A 117 -19.00 -21.96 6.14
CA HIS A 117 -18.74 -23.29 6.70
C HIS A 117 -17.65 -24.02 5.91
N ALA A 118 -17.49 -23.72 4.62
CA ALA A 118 -16.51 -24.36 3.76
C ALA A 118 -15.23 -23.53 3.62
N ARG A 119 -14.19 -24.17 3.07
CA ARG A 119 -12.95 -23.50 2.68
C ARG A 119 -13.13 -22.87 1.30
N LEU A 120 -12.65 -21.64 1.14
CA LEU A 120 -12.51 -21.04 -0.18
C LEU A 120 -11.47 -21.81 -0.98
N ASN A 121 -11.88 -22.40 -2.10
CA ASN A 121 -10.99 -23.07 -3.03
C ASN A 121 -10.45 -22.04 -4.04
N PHE A 122 -9.31 -21.44 -3.70
CA PHE A 122 -8.61 -20.52 -4.57
C PHE A 122 -7.10 -20.59 -4.28
N PRO A 123 -6.23 -20.68 -5.31
CA PRO A 123 -4.83 -21.08 -5.13
C PRO A 123 -3.97 -20.06 -4.39
N MET A 124 -4.41 -18.81 -4.29
CA MET A 124 -3.69 -17.76 -3.59
C MET A 124 -4.64 -16.76 -2.96
N VAL A 125 -4.51 -16.52 -1.66
CA VAL A 125 -5.38 -15.59 -0.93
C VAL A 125 -4.55 -14.53 -0.20
N ALA A 126 -5.13 -13.35 -0.03
CA ALA A 126 -4.54 -12.29 0.76
C ALA A 126 -5.11 -12.31 2.18
N LEU A 127 -4.26 -12.10 3.18
CA LEU A 127 -4.65 -11.99 4.60
C LEU A 127 -4.08 -10.70 5.22
N PRO A 128 -4.80 -10.01 6.11
CA PRO A 128 -4.26 -8.84 6.80
C PRO A 128 -3.18 -9.22 7.82
N LEU A 129 -2.01 -8.57 7.80
CA LEU A 129 -0.90 -8.82 8.74
C LEU A 129 -1.34 -8.73 10.21
N HIS A 130 -2.11 -7.69 10.54
CA HIS A 130 -2.61 -7.47 11.90
C HIS A 130 -3.60 -8.53 12.41
N LYS A 131 -4.07 -9.43 11.52
CA LYS A 131 -4.90 -10.60 11.88
C LYS A 131 -4.07 -11.86 12.07
N LEU A 132 -2.81 -11.88 11.63
CA LEU A 132 -1.88 -12.98 11.88
C LEU A 132 -1.10 -12.78 13.19
N VAL A 133 -0.92 -11.53 13.58
CA VAL A 133 -0.14 -11.12 14.75
C VAL A 133 -1.06 -10.65 15.86
N ASP A 134 -0.80 -11.11 17.09
CA ASP A 134 -1.28 -10.45 18.28
C ASP A 134 -0.37 -9.26 18.58
N LEU A 135 -0.80 -8.07 18.18
CA LEU A 135 0.00 -6.85 18.30
C LEU A 135 0.19 -6.39 19.76
N ASP A 136 -0.59 -6.91 20.71
CA ASP A 136 -0.44 -6.56 22.12
C ASP A 136 0.59 -7.48 22.80
N LYS A 137 0.66 -8.75 22.36
CA LYS A 137 1.60 -9.75 22.89
C LYS A 137 2.87 -9.92 22.04
N GLY A 138 2.89 -9.41 20.81
CA GLY A 138 4.00 -9.58 19.88
C GLY A 138 4.21 -11.03 19.41
N VAL A 139 3.15 -11.84 19.34
CA VAL A 139 3.22 -13.26 18.96
C VAL A 139 2.32 -13.58 17.78
N LEU A 140 2.62 -14.63 17.02
CA LEU A 140 1.69 -15.16 16.03
C LEU A 140 0.44 -15.73 16.71
N ARG A 141 -0.72 -15.51 16.09
CA ARG A 141 -2.00 -16.02 16.57
C ARG A 141 -2.19 -17.50 16.24
N PHE A 142 -1.49 -18.01 15.25
CA PHE A 142 -1.66 -19.36 14.72
C PHE A 142 -0.35 -20.12 14.87
N ARG A 143 -0.45 -21.32 15.45
CA ARG A 143 0.70 -22.20 15.69
C ARG A 143 1.23 -22.82 14.40
N ASP A 144 0.35 -23.06 13.44
CA ASP A 144 0.63 -23.79 12.21
C ASP A 144 -0.29 -23.31 11.07
N ARG A 145 -0.03 -23.87 9.89
CA ARG A 145 -0.75 -23.57 8.64
C ARG A 145 -2.22 -23.97 8.71
N GLU A 146 -2.54 -25.09 9.34
CA GLU A 146 -3.90 -25.66 9.38
C GLU A 146 -4.82 -24.86 10.30
N ALA A 147 -4.31 -24.39 11.45
CA ALA A 147 -5.01 -23.50 12.36
C ALA A 147 -5.35 -22.16 11.68
N LEU A 148 -4.40 -21.61 10.93
CA LEU A 148 -4.62 -20.41 10.11
C LEU A 148 -5.69 -20.68 9.03
N ALA A 149 -5.55 -21.75 8.27
CA ALA A 149 -6.48 -22.11 7.20
C ALA A 149 -7.92 -22.28 7.71
N THR A 150 -8.07 -22.91 8.88
CA THR A 150 -9.36 -23.09 9.57
C THR A 150 -9.95 -21.75 10.02
N GLN A 151 -9.16 -20.88 10.65
CA GLN A 151 -9.64 -19.58 11.13
C GLN A 151 -10.16 -18.68 9.99
N PHE A 152 -9.50 -18.73 8.83
CA PHE A 152 -9.86 -17.92 7.67
C PHE A 152 -10.74 -18.64 6.66
N GLY A 153 -11.06 -19.92 6.85
CA GLY A 153 -11.84 -20.71 5.89
C GLY A 153 -11.23 -20.68 4.49
N ILE A 154 -9.95 -21.04 4.38
CA ILE A 154 -9.19 -21.09 3.12
C ILE A 154 -8.54 -22.46 2.98
N ASP A 155 -8.17 -22.82 1.75
CA ASP A 155 -7.36 -24.01 1.50
C ASP A 155 -5.99 -23.93 2.21
N PRO A 156 -5.58 -24.94 3.01
CA PRO A 156 -4.28 -24.96 3.68
C PRO A 156 -3.09 -24.98 2.71
N HIS A 157 -3.28 -25.38 1.46
CA HIS A 157 -2.27 -25.33 0.41
C HIS A 157 -2.28 -24.02 -0.39
N ALA A 158 -3.28 -23.15 -0.20
CA ALA A 158 -3.29 -21.85 -0.86
C ALA A 158 -2.06 -21.02 -0.48
N ARG A 159 -1.42 -20.40 -1.45
CA ARG A 159 -0.30 -19.49 -1.19
C ARG A 159 -0.81 -18.20 -0.55
N LEU A 160 0.00 -17.58 0.32
CA LEU A 160 -0.42 -16.36 1.02
C LEU A 160 0.22 -15.10 0.47
N VAL A 161 -0.59 -14.07 0.25
CA VAL A 161 -0.15 -12.68 0.27
C VAL A 161 -0.51 -12.09 1.63
N VAL A 162 0.44 -11.56 2.39
CA VAL A 162 0.10 -10.89 3.67
C VAL A 162 0.18 -9.39 3.49
N SER A 163 -0.97 -8.73 3.61
CA SER A 163 -1.12 -7.29 3.43
C SER A 163 -0.86 -6.56 4.75
N GLY A 164 0.15 -5.70 4.79
CA GLY A 164 0.43 -4.78 5.89
C GLY A 164 -0.57 -3.63 6.01
N VAL A 165 -1.40 -3.38 4.99
CA VAL A 165 -2.38 -2.29 5.00
C VAL A 165 -3.42 -2.48 6.12
N ALA A 166 -3.52 -1.50 7.02
CA ALA A 166 -4.46 -1.50 8.14
C ALA A 166 -4.84 -0.07 8.56
N ARG A 167 -5.63 0.07 9.63
CA ARG A 167 -5.85 1.38 10.27
C ARG A 167 -4.62 1.78 11.08
N ASP A 168 -4.34 3.08 11.19
CA ASP A 168 -3.18 3.65 11.90
C ASP A 168 -2.93 3.00 13.27
N ARG A 169 -3.96 2.81 14.10
CA ARG A 169 -3.81 2.15 15.41
C ARG A 169 -3.09 0.80 15.35
N ARG A 170 -3.36 -0.01 14.31
CA ARG A 170 -2.73 -1.33 14.13
C ARG A 170 -1.31 -1.20 13.60
N ILE A 171 -1.08 -0.25 12.71
CA ILE A 171 0.23 0.02 12.11
C ILE A 171 1.20 0.54 13.17
N GLU A 172 0.76 1.51 13.98
CA GLU A 172 1.54 2.08 15.08
C GLU A 172 1.85 1.02 16.16
N ARG A 173 0.89 0.15 16.49
CA ARG A 173 1.15 -0.99 17.40
C ARG A 173 2.17 -1.98 16.84
N TYR A 174 2.14 -2.27 15.54
CA TYR A 174 3.14 -3.15 14.92
C TYR A 174 4.54 -2.55 15.04
N TRP A 175 4.70 -1.26 14.78
CA TRP A 175 5.98 -0.58 14.94
C TRP A 175 6.48 -0.52 16.39
N ALA A 176 5.57 -0.47 17.36
CA ALA A 176 5.94 -0.50 18.77
C ALA A 176 6.42 -1.88 19.25
N LEU A 177 6.30 -2.93 18.44
CA LEU A 177 6.74 -4.28 18.83
C LEU A 177 8.26 -4.34 19.01
N PRO A 178 8.77 -4.76 20.18
CA PRO A 178 10.21 -4.87 20.43
C PRO A 178 10.84 -6.11 19.77
N ASN A 179 10.03 -7.10 19.38
CA ASN A 179 10.48 -8.43 18.95
C ASN A 179 10.17 -8.74 17.48
N ARG A 180 10.03 -7.72 16.61
CA ARG A 180 9.74 -7.89 15.18
C ARG A 180 10.65 -8.91 14.47
N PRO A 181 11.98 -8.96 14.70
CA PRO A 181 12.83 -9.96 14.05
C PRO A 181 12.44 -11.41 14.36
N ALA A 182 12.05 -11.70 15.61
CA ALA A 182 11.59 -13.04 15.99
C ALA A 182 10.23 -13.37 15.36
N LEU A 183 9.32 -12.39 15.32
CA LEU A 183 8.01 -12.52 14.69
C LEU A 183 8.11 -12.79 13.19
N LEU A 184 8.99 -12.07 12.49
CA LEU A 184 9.21 -12.25 11.04
C LEU A 184 9.79 -13.62 10.71
N LYS A 185 10.68 -14.17 11.55
CA LYS A 185 11.15 -15.56 11.43
C LYS A 185 10.01 -16.57 11.54
N GLN A 186 9.05 -16.34 12.43
CA GLN A 186 7.87 -17.21 12.54
C GLN A 186 6.95 -17.08 11.32
N LEU A 187 6.78 -15.86 10.78
CA LEU A 187 6.00 -15.63 9.56
C LEU A 187 6.60 -16.36 8.35
N ALA A 188 7.93 -16.45 8.25
CA ALA A 188 8.61 -17.18 7.18
C ALA A 188 8.17 -18.66 7.08
N ALA A 189 7.78 -19.27 8.21
CA ALA A 189 7.32 -20.65 8.25
C ALA A 189 5.89 -20.86 7.67
N LEU A 190 5.15 -19.79 7.35
CA LEU A 190 3.75 -19.88 6.88
C LEU A 190 3.60 -20.03 5.36
N ASN A 191 4.69 -20.29 4.63
CA ASN A 191 4.71 -20.38 3.16
C ASN A 191 4.12 -19.14 2.47
N ILE A 192 4.63 -17.98 2.85
CA ILE A 192 4.17 -16.69 2.34
C ILE A 192 4.77 -16.44 0.95
N ALA A 193 3.90 -16.17 -0.03
CA ALA A 193 4.28 -15.81 -1.39
C ALA A 193 4.72 -14.35 -1.52
N LEU A 194 4.12 -13.45 -0.74
CA LEU A 194 4.48 -12.04 -0.71
C LEU A 194 4.06 -11.37 0.61
N LEU A 195 4.94 -10.55 1.19
CA LEU A 195 4.61 -9.58 2.24
C LEU A 195 4.46 -8.17 1.67
N THR A 196 3.57 -7.37 2.26
CA THR A 196 3.64 -5.90 2.16
C THR A 196 3.80 -5.30 3.56
N PRO A 197 4.67 -4.29 3.75
CA PRO A 197 4.88 -3.67 5.05
C PRO A 197 3.64 -2.84 5.46
N PRO A 198 3.49 -2.49 6.75
CA PRO A 198 2.49 -1.53 7.20
C PRO A 198 2.60 -0.20 6.42
N ASN A 199 1.45 0.31 5.98
CA ASN A 199 1.35 1.52 5.15
C ASN A 199 1.31 2.79 5.99
N PHE A 200 2.42 3.15 6.66
CA PHE A 200 2.47 4.35 7.50
C PHE A 200 1.98 5.59 6.73
N SER A 201 0.97 6.27 7.28
CA SER A 201 0.23 7.32 6.60
C SER A 201 1.10 8.55 6.33
N VAL A 202 1.03 9.06 5.10
CA VAL A 202 1.51 10.40 4.75
C VAL A 202 0.32 11.33 4.67
N LEU A 203 0.34 12.39 5.48
CA LEU A 203 -0.79 13.27 5.74
C LEU A 203 -0.53 14.68 5.21
N THR A 204 -1.59 15.33 4.76
CA THR A 204 -1.59 16.78 4.55
C THR A 204 -1.86 17.49 5.88
N GLY A 205 -1.50 18.77 5.99
CA GLY A 205 -1.76 19.53 7.21
C GLY A 205 -0.94 19.05 8.42
N VAL A 206 0.15 18.33 8.18
CA VAL A 206 1.20 18.04 9.16
C VAL A 206 2.56 18.55 8.63
N PRO A 207 3.52 18.83 9.52
CA PRO A 207 4.90 19.14 9.15
C PRO A 207 5.51 18.07 8.23
N ARG A 208 6.44 18.46 7.36
CA ARG A 208 7.06 17.52 6.42
C ARG A 208 7.88 16.44 7.11
N SER A 209 8.50 16.75 8.24
CA SER A 209 9.22 15.77 9.06
C SER A 209 8.35 14.60 9.55
N ASP A 210 7.04 14.80 9.74
CA ASP A 210 6.10 13.71 10.09
C ASP A 210 5.93 12.73 8.94
N ASN A 211 5.80 13.25 7.72
CA ASN A 211 5.72 12.44 6.51
C ASN A 211 7.04 11.71 6.20
N LEU A 212 8.16 12.40 6.35
CA LEU A 212 9.49 11.81 6.13
C LEU A 212 9.79 10.69 7.13
N HIS A 213 9.38 10.85 8.39
CA HIS A 213 9.45 9.81 9.41
C HIS A 213 8.61 8.59 9.02
N ALA A 214 7.36 8.79 8.61
CA ALA A 214 6.49 7.72 8.13
C ALA A 214 7.09 6.96 6.93
N MET A 215 7.59 7.68 5.91
CA MET A 215 8.24 7.07 4.74
C MET A 215 9.47 6.25 5.14
N LYS A 216 10.30 6.77 6.05
CA LYS A 216 11.47 6.05 6.54
C LYS A 216 11.08 4.79 7.32
N ARG A 217 10.01 4.82 8.11
CA ARG A 217 9.48 3.62 8.80
C ARG A 217 9.02 2.55 7.83
N ILE A 218 8.35 2.92 6.72
CA ILE A 218 8.00 1.97 5.66
C ILE A 218 9.26 1.28 5.13
N MET A 219 10.30 2.06 4.80
CA MET A 219 11.55 1.52 4.29
C MET A 219 12.25 0.60 5.29
N LEU A 220 12.32 0.98 6.57
CA LEU A 220 12.95 0.16 7.61
C LEU A 220 12.20 -1.16 7.82
N VAL A 221 10.87 -1.13 7.88
CA VAL A 221 10.08 -2.38 8.01
C VAL A 221 10.20 -3.25 6.76
N TRP A 222 10.25 -2.65 5.56
CA TRP A 222 10.52 -3.39 4.33
C TRP A 222 11.87 -4.11 4.40
N VAL A 223 12.93 -3.42 4.86
CA VAL A 223 14.25 -4.04 5.05
C VAL A 223 14.18 -5.20 6.05
N GLU A 224 13.56 -4.99 7.21
CA GLU A 224 13.39 -6.04 8.23
C GLU A 224 12.68 -7.28 7.64
N MET A 225 11.63 -7.09 6.85
CA MET A 225 10.89 -8.17 6.19
C MET A 225 11.74 -8.88 5.12
N ALA A 226 12.35 -8.12 4.21
CA ALA A 226 13.14 -8.68 3.11
C ALA A 226 14.38 -9.44 3.62
N GLN A 227 14.98 -9.02 4.74
CA GLN A 227 16.10 -9.72 5.39
C GLN A 227 15.75 -11.14 5.86
N THR A 228 14.47 -11.48 6.00
CA THR A 228 14.05 -12.84 6.35
C THR A 228 13.99 -13.81 5.16
N GLY A 229 14.29 -13.33 3.95
CA GLY A 229 14.20 -14.13 2.73
C GLY A 229 12.78 -14.30 2.20
N ILE A 230 11.78 -13.64 2.80
CA ILE A 230 10.41 -13.64 2.30
C ILE A 230 10.29 -12.59 1.18
N PRO A 231 9.72 -12.93 0.01
CA PRO A 231 9.45 -11.96 -1.04
C PRO A 231 8.59 -10.82 -0.47
N THR A 232 9.05 -9.58 -0.60
CA THR A 232 8.42 -8.42 0.05
C THR A 232 8.28 -7.26 -0.94
N ALA A 233 7.06 -6.77 -1.14
CA ALA A 233 6.80 -5.59 -1.95
C ALA A 233 6.97 -4.31 -1.11
N LEU A 234 7.77 -3.35 -1.60
CA LEU A 234 7.97 -2.06 -0.93
C LEU A 234 6.69 -1.23 -1.04
N HIS A 235 6.09 -0.87 0.09
CA HIS A 235 4.93 0.02 0.07
C HIS A 235 5.38 1.45 -0.26
N ILE A 236 4.74 2.08 -1.23
CA ILE A 236 5.05 3.46 -1.63
C ILE A 236 3.93 4.36 -1.15
N ASN A 237 4.26 5.20 -0.18
CA ASN A 237 3.45 6.35 0.23
C ASN A 237 4.25 7.63 -0.06
N ALA A 238 3.58 8.60 -0.66
CA ALA A 238 4.16 9.87 -1.06
C ALA A 238 3.11 10.99 -0.94
N ARG A 239 3.55 12.20 -0.58
CA ARG A 239 2.69 13.39 -0.54
C ARG A 239 3.02 14.36 -1.68
N THR A 240 4.30 14.50 -2.01
CA THR A 240 4.82 15.47 -2.99
C THR A 240 5.50 14.77 -4.18
N GLU A 241 5.83 15.52 -5.23
CA GLU A 241 6.60 15.01 -6.38
C GLU A 241 8.00 14.57 -5.92
N ARG A 242 8.65 15.36 -5.07
CA ARG A 242 9.95 15.02 -4.47
C ARG A 242 9.93 13.69 -3.70
N ASP A 243 8.81 13.33 -3.08
CA ASP A 243 8.68 12.01 -2.42
C ASP A 243 8.77 10.87 -3.45
N TYR A 244 8.14 11.03 -4.61
CA TYR A 244 8.21 10.04 -5.70
C TYR A 244 9.59 9.98 -6.36
N GLU A 245 10.23 11.12 -6.60
CA GLU A 245 11.62 11.17 -7.11
C GLU A 245 12.56 10.38 -6.21
N ARG A 246 12.47 10.59 -4.88
CA ARG A 246 13.31 9.88 -3.92
C ARG A 246 13.04 8.39 -3.87
N TRP A 247 11.78 7.98 -4.03
CA TRP A 247 11.46 6.56 -4.19
C TRP A 247 12.07 6.01 -5.48
N ALA A 248 11.98 6.74 -6.60
CA ALA A 248 12.53 6.32 -7.89
C ALA A 248 14.07 6.18 -7.83
N GLU A 249 14.77 7.18 -7.29
CA GLU A 249 16.23 7.17 -7.05
C GLU A 249 16.65 5.97 -6.18
N LEU A 250 15.89 5.70 -5.10
CA LEU A 250 16.14 4.55 -4.23
C LEU A 250 15.95 3.23 -4.98
N ILE A 251 14.84 3.07 -5.70
CA ILE A 251 14.50 1.82 -6.38
C ILE A 251 15.51 1.55 -7.49
N GLU A 252 15.86 2.55 -8.29
CA GLU A 252 16.83 2.42 -9.38
C GLU A 252 18.16 1.85 -8.86
N THR A 253 18.70 2.42 -7.80
CA THR A 253 19.98 2.03 -7.21
C THR A 253 19.94 0.76 -6.34
N ARG A 254 18.76 0.17 -6.13
CA ARG A 254 18.54 -1.01 -5.28
C ARG A 254 17.82 -2.15 -6.01
N PRO A 255 18.55 -2.99 -6.78
CA PRO A 255 17.99 -4.13 -7.50
C PRO A 255 17.16 -5.08 -6.65
N GLU A 256 17.47 -5.16 -5.35
CA GLU A 256 16.69 -5.95 -4.40
C GLU A 256 15.21 -5.50 -4.28
N ILE A 257 14.87 -4.27 -4.68
CA ILE A 257 13.50 -3.77 -4.76
C ILE A 257 12.95 -4.01 -6.18
N SER A 258 12.23 -5.12 -6.36
CA SER A 258 11.65 -5.52 -7.65
C SER A 258 10.11 -5.49 -7.69
N CYS A 259 9.47 -5.31 -6.53
CA CYS A 259 8.02 -5.27 -6.40
C CYS A 259 7.59 -4.13 -5.48
N LEU A 260 6.59 -3.38 -5.91
CA LEU A 260 6.02 -2.26 -5.18
C LEU A 260 4.61 -2.61 -4.69
N ALA A 261 4.19 -1.99 -3.60
CA ALA A 261 2.83 -2.06 -3.07
C ALA A 261 2.25 -0.64 -2.96
N VAL A 262 1.00 -0.46 -3.38
CA VAL A 262 0.27 0.81 -3.27
C VAL A 262 -1.16 0.52 -2.83
N GLU A 263 -1.75 1.46 -2.09
CA GLU A 263 -3.13 1.38 -1.66
C GLU A 263 -3.89 2.67 -2.01
N PHE A 264 -5.06 2.50 -2.66
CA PHE A 264 -5.99 3.58 -3.01
C PHE A 264 -7.36 3.45 -2.30
N ALA A 265 -7.47 2.64 -1.24
CA ALA A 265 -8.72 2.55 -0.47
C ALA A 265 -8.88 3.72 0.53
N THR A 266 -7.81 4.45 0.82
CA THR A 266 -7.78 5.63 1.70
C THR A 266 -7.15 6.84 0.97
N GLY A 267 -7.10 8.00 1.63
CA GLY A 267 -6.39 9.24 1.23
C GLY A 267 -6.06 9.42 -0.26
N ALA A 268 -5.00 8.75 -0.73
CA ALA A 268 -4.50 8.74 -2.11
C ALA A 268 -5.56 8.39 -3.17
N GLY A 269 -6.57 7.59 -2.84
CA GLY A 269 -7.67 7.21 -3.73
C GLY A 269 -8.80 8.22 -3.88
N ARG A 270 -8.79 9.34 -3.11
CA ARG A 270 -9.92 10.27 -3.04
C ARG A 270 -9.90 11.30 -4.18
N GLY A 271 -11.05 11.44 -4.85
CA GLY A 271 -11.29 12.47 -5.86
C GLY A 271 -10.32 12.36 -7.05
N SER A 272 -9.82 13.51 -7.50
CA SER A 272 -8.85 13.64 -8.58
C SER A 272 -7.40 13.33 -8.18
N ARG A 273 -7.09 13.17 -6.88
CA ARG A 273 -5.70 12.95 -6.42
C ARG A 273 -5.14 11.63 -6.88
N ILE A 274 -5.99 10.61 -7.02
CA ILE A 274 -5.56 9.29 -7.50
C ILE A 274 -4.97 9.37 -8.90
N ASP A 275 -5.50 10.24 -9.77
CA ASP A 275 -4.98 10.40 -11.14
C ASP A 275 -3.58 11.04 -11.11
N TRP A 276 -3.33 11.98 -10.18
CA TRP A 276 -1.98 12.51 -9.91
C TRP A 276 -1.03 11.41 -9.39
N HIS A 277 -1.46 10.60 -8.41
CA HIS A 277 -0.64 9.49 -7.91
C HIS A 277 -0.31 8.46 -8.99
N VAL A 278 -1.27 8.17 -9.88
CA VAL A 278 -1.07 7.26 -11.02
C VAL A 278 -0.05 7.83 -11.99
N ALA A 279 -0.14 9.12 -12.33
CA ALA A 279 0.85 9.77 -13.18
C ALA A 279 2.25 9.68 -12.57
N ARG A 280 2.39 9.98 -11.26
CA ARG A 280 3.68 9.86 -10.56
C ARG A 280 4.21 8.42 -10.49
N LEU A 281 3.34 7.43 -10.33
CA LEU A 281 3.73 6.01 -10.35
C LEU A 281 4.17 5.55 -11.74
N THR A 282 3.51 6.03 -12.80
CA THR A 282 3.92 5.80 -14.19
C THR A 282 5.30 6.41 -14.47
N GLU A 283 5.54 7.64 -14.03
CA GLU A 283 6.84 8.29 -14.16
C GLU A 283 7.93 7.56 -13.38
N LEU A 284 7.63 7.13 -12.14
CA LEU A 284 8.55 6.31 -11.34
C LEU A 284 8.90 5.01 -12.07
N ALA A 285 7.92 4.32 -12.65
CA ALA A 285 8.16 3.09 -13.40
C ALA A 285 8.99 3.33 -14.67
N ALA A 286 8.81 4.48 -15.34
CA ALA A 286 9.59 4.86 -16.51
C ALA A 286 11.02 5.31 -16.17
N HIS A 287 11.23 5.87 -14.98
CA HIS A 287 12.55 6.26 -14.49
C HIS A 287 13.44 5.06 -14.19
N VAL A 288 12.85 3.96 -13.70
CA VAL A 288 13.60 2.77 -13.29
C VAL A 288 13.94 1.92 -14.52
N SER A 289 15.22 1.62 -14.72
CA SER A 289 15.73 0.99 -15.96
C SER A 289 15.35 -0.49 -16.13
N ARG A 290 14.58 -1.04 -15.20
CA ARG A 290 14.22 -2.47 -15.12
C ARG A 290 12.73 -2.65 -14.87
N PRO A 291 12.15 -3.78 -15.30
CA PRO A 291 10.73 -4.05 -15.08
C PRO A 291 10.40 -4.14 -13.60
N LEU A 292 9.38 -3.38 -13.18
CA LEU A 292 8.83 -3.44 -11.82
C LEU A 292 7.49 -4.15 -11.79
N ARG A 293 7.25 -4.89 -10.70
CA ARG A 293 5.95 -5.48 -10.37
C ARG A 293 5.18 -4.57 -9.42
N LEU A 294 3.86 -4.54 -9.54
CA LEU A 294 2.99 -3.75 -8.66
C LEU A 294 1.91 -4.63 -8.03
N VAL A 295 1.76 -4.50 -6.71
CA VAL A 295 0.61 -5.03 -5.96
C VAL A 295 -0.24 -3.87 -5.50
N LEU A 296 -1.49 -3.85 -5.93
CA LEU A 296 -2.40 -2.75 -5.69
C LEU A 296 -3.54 -3.19 -4.77
N ARG A 297 -3.86 -2.40 -3.75
CA ARG A 297 -5.07 -2.58 -2.94
C ARG A 297 -6.05 -1.42 -3.19
N GLY A 298 -7.23 -1.73 -3.69
CA GLY A 298 -8.23 -0.71 -4.07
C GLY A 298 -7.88 0.02 -5.37
N GLY A 299 -8.71 1.00 -5.76
CA GLY A 299 -8.45 1.80 -6.97
C GLY A 299 -8.60 1.04 -8.29
N GLY A 300 -9.53 0.09 -8.39
CA GLY A 300 -9.75 -0.70 -9.62
C GLY A 300 -9.91 0.14 -10.90
N ARG A 301 -10.41 1.38 -10.79
CA ARG A 301 -10.58 2.31 -11.92
C ARG A 301 -9.28 2.76 -12.59
N VAL A 302 -8.14 2.67 -11.91
CA VAL A 302 -6.83 3.13 -12.43
C VAL A 302 -5.91 1.98 -12.86
N LEU A 303 -6.46 0.77 -12.99
CA LEU A 303 -5.67 -0.41 -13.35
C LEU A 303 -5.07 -0.34 -14.75
N GLU A 304 -5.74 0.29 -15.71
CA GLU A 304 -5.25 0.38 -17.10
C GLU A 304 -3.89 1.08 -17.22
N PRO A 305 -3.73 2.36 -16.83
CA PRO A 305 -2.45 3.05 -16.96
C PRO A 305 -1.32 2.36 -16.18
N LEU A 306 -1.63 1.81 -15.00
CA LEU A 306 -0.65 1.06 -14.21
C LEU A 306 -0.24 -0.24 -14.91
N ARG A 307 -1.18 -0.96 -15.51
CA ARG A 307 -0.90 -2.14 -16.33
C ARG A 307 -0.23 -1.81 -17.65
N GLN A 308 -0.12 -0.56 -18.07
CA GLN A 308 0.73 -0.20 -19.21
C GLN A 308 2.17 0.08 -18.77
N SER A 309 2.35 0.56 -17.54
CA SER A 309 3.63 1.06 -17.03
C SER A 309 4.44 0.01 -16.25
N PHE A 310 3.77 -0.94 -15.60
CA PHE A 310 4.41 -2.00 -14.82
C PHE A 310 4.42 -3.34 -15.58
N ALA A 311 5.42 -4.18 -15.29
CA ALA A 311 5.57 -5.49 -15.90
C ALA A 311 4.38 -6.40 -15.57
N THR A 312 3.97 -6.40 -14.30
CA THR A 312 2.79 -7.12 -13.81
C THR A 312 2.06 -6.28 -12.77
N VAL A 313 0.72 -6.33 -12.76
CA VAL A 313 -0.11 -5.66 -11.74
C VAL A 313 -1.10 -6.65 -11.14
N THR A 314 -0.93 -6.95 -9.85
CA THR A 314 -1.85 -7.80 -9.07
C THR A 314 -2.74 -6.94 -8.19
N MET A 315 -4.06 -7.09 -8.32
CA MET A 315 -5.02 -6.47 -7.42
C MET A 315 -5.26 -7.35 -6.18
N ILE A 316 -5.01 -6.82 -4.98
CA ILE A 316 -5.58 -7.35 -3.74
C ILE A 316 -7.02 -6.86 -3.67
N ASP A 317 -7.94 -7.74 -4.03
CA ASP A 317 -9.37 -7.44 -4.09
C ASP A 317 -10.01 -7.53 -2.71
N THR A 318 -10.77 -6.49 -2.34
CA THR A 318 -11.57 -6.47 -1.12
C THR A 318 -13.06 -6.65 -1.38
N ASP A 319 -13.49 -6.50 -2.64
CA ASP A 319 -14.90 -6.45 -2.99
C ASP A 319 -15.55 -7.83 -2.96
N ALA A 320 -14.90 -8.89 -3.47
CA ALA A 320 -15.49 -10.23 -3.44
C ALA A 320 -15.93 -10.63 -2.03
N PHE A 321 -15.04 -10.47 -1.04
CA PHE A 321 -15.35 -10.78 0.36
C PHE A 321 -16.39 -9.83 0.96
N THR A 322 -16.20 -8.52 0.79
CA THR A 322 -17.09 -7.51 1.40
C THR A 322 -18.51 -7.60 0.83
N LYS A 323 -18.65 -7.80 -0.49
CA LYS A 323 -19.93 -7.87 -1.18
C LYS A 323 -20.65 -9.18 -0.89
N SER A 324 -19.96 -10.32 -0.81
CA SER A 324 -20.56 -11.59 -0.34
C SER A 324 -21.12 -11.46 1.07
N ARG A 325 -20.41 -10.80 1.98
CA ARG A 325 -20.92 -10.52 3.33
C ARG A 325 -22.17 -9.65 3.31
N CYS A 326 -22.26 -8.71 2.37
CA CYS A 326 -23.45 -7.90 2.14
C CYS A 326 -24.51 -8.57 1.25
N ARG A 327 -24.40 -9.89 1.00
CA ARG A 327 -25.38 -10.67 0.21
C ARG A 327 -25.56 -10.06 -1.18
N LYS A 328 -24.43 -9.75 -1.82
CA LYS A 328 -24.37 -9.24 -3.19
C LYS A 328 -23.61 -10.21 -4.06
N GLN A 329 -24.17 -10.51 -5.23
CA GLN A 329 -23.58 -11.37 -6.24
C GLN A 329 -23.02 -10.52 -7.38
N ALA A 330 -21.78 -10.81 -7.77
CA ALA A 330 -21.15 -10.28 -8.96
C ALA A 330 -21.73 -10.94 -10.21
N TYR A 331 -21.98 -10.17 -11.26
CA TYR A 331 -22.37 -10.67 -12.57
C TYR A 331 -21.89 -9.74 -13.68
N PHE A 332 -21.81 -10.24 -14.90
CA PHE A 332 -21.55 -9.40 -16.07
C PHE A 332 -22.85 -9.03 -16.76
N THR A 333 -22.96 -7.78 -17.20
CA THR A 333 -24.01 -7.37 -18.13
C THR A 333 -23.73 -7.90 -19.53
N GLU A 334 -24.71 -7.83 -20.43
CA GLU A 334 -24.52 -8.16 -21.86
C GLU A 334 -23.40 -7.33 -22.50
N ALA A 335 -23.19 -6.09 -22.02
CA ALA A 335 -22.09 -5.23 -22.43
C ALA A 335 -20.73 -5.57 -21.79
N GLY A 336 -20.62 -6.70 -21.07
CA GLY A 336 -19.40 -7.16 -20.41
C GLY A 336 -18.99 -6.36 -19.17
N LYS A 337 -19.86 -5.50 -18.63
CA LYS A 337 -19.56 -4.70 -17.45
C LYS A 337 -19.82 -5.51 -16.18
N LEU A 338 -18.87 -5.47 -15.24
CA LEU A 338 -19.04 -6.06 -13.91
C LEU A 338 -20.05 -5.25 -13.09
N MET A 339 -21.11 -5.90 -12.61
CA MET A 339 -22.13 -5.30 -11.75
C MET A 339 -22.43 -6.18 -10.54
N TRP A 340 -23.11 -5.59 -9.55
CA TRP A 340 -23.49 -6.24 -8.31
C TRP A 340 -25.02 -6.23 -8.17
N ARG A 341 -25.63 -7.38 -7.89
CA ARG A 341 -27.06 -7.48 -7.58
C ARG A 341 -27.27 -8.00 -6.16
N SER A 342 -28.41 -7.68 -5.57
CA SER A 342 -28.83 -8.30 -4.30
C SER A 342 -29.00 -9.81 -4.51
N HIS A 343 -28.53 -10.59 -3.55
CA HIS A 343 -28.65 -12.04 -3.51
C HIS A 343 -28.96 -12.45 -2.06
N PRO A 344 -30.18 -12.16 -1.57
CA PRO A 344 -30.58 -12.48 -0.22
C PRO A 344 -30.49 -13.99 0.00
N THR A 345 -30.09 -14.37 1.21
CA THR A 345 -30.02 -15.76 1.67
C THR A 345 -30.96 -15.91 2.87
N ALA A 346 -31.39 -17.12 3.17
CA ALA A 346 -32.12 -17.40 4.39
C ALA A 346 -31.28 -17.06 5.63
N GLU A 347 -31.95 -16.89 6.77
CA GLU A 347 -31.26 -16.66 8.03
C GLU A 347 -30.37 -17.86 8.38
N GLY A 348 -29.12 -17.59 8.75
CA GLY A 348 -28.12 -18.63 9.03
C GLY A 348 -27.54 -19.33 7.80
N GLU A 349 -28.07 -19.08 6.59
CA GLU A 349 -27.55 -19.69 5.37
C GLU A 349 -26.09 -19.24 5.10
N PRO A 350 -25.17 -20.19 4.87
CA PRO A 350 -23.78 -19.87 4.59
C PRO A 350 -23.61 -19.14 3.25
N ILE A 351 -22.56 -18.33 3.15
CA ILE A 351 -22.20 -17.63 1.89
C ILE A 351 -20.99 -18.24 1.18
N ASP A 352 -20.75 -19.52 1.39
CA ASP A 352 -19.64 -20.24 0.77
C ASP A 352 -19.72 -20.17 -0.76
N ASP A 353 -20.85 -20.60 -1.33
CA ASP A 353 -21.07 -20.59 -2.79
C ASP A 353 -21.08 -19.18 -3.36
N LEU A 354 -21.67 -18.22 -2.64
CA LEU A 354 -21.68 -16.81 -3.06
C LEU A 354 -20.27 -16.22 -3.08
N LEU A 355 -19.42 -16.54 -2.10
CA LEU A 355 -18.02 -16.11 -2.10
C LEU A 355 -17.23 -16.78 -3.23
N GLN A 356 -17.38 -18.09 -3.41
CA GLN A 356 -16.70 -18.82 -4.50
C GLN A 356 -17.09 -18.23 -5.86
N HIS A 357 -18.37 -17.98 -6.10
CA HIS A 357 -18.90 -17.33 -7.30
C HIS A 357 -18.30 -15.93 -7.52
N ASN A 358 -18.32 -15.09 -6.49
CA ASN A 358 -17.80 -13.73 -6.58
C ASN A 358 -16.29 -13.70 -6.86
N VAL A 359 -15.51 -14.55 -6.19
CA VAL A 359 -14.07 -14.67 -6.42
C VAL A 359 -13.79 -15.12 -7.86
N ALA A 360 -14.48 -16.16 -8.34
CA ALA A 360 -14.31 -16.66 -9.71
C ALA A 360 -14.69 -15.60 -10.75
N THR A 361 -15.79 -14.87 -10.54
CA THR A 361 -16.27 -13.81 -11.43
C THR A 361 -15.27 -12.65 -11.51
N LEU A 362 -14.79 -12.14 -10.37
CA LEU A 362 -13.81 -11.06 -10.35
C LEU A 362 -12.47 -11.52 -10.91
N HIS A 363 -12.02 -12.74 -10.60
CA HIS A 363 -10.79 -13.28 -11.16
C HIS A 363 -10.84 -13.33 -12.70
N SER A 364 -11.97 -13.77 -13.25
CA SER A 364 -12.21 -13.80 -14.70
C SER A 364 -12.20 -12.39 -15.29
N HIS A 365 -12.83 -11.42 -14.62
CA HIS A 365 -12.81 -10.01 -15.02
C HIS A 365 -11.38 -9.45 -15.08
N HIS A 366 -10.59 -9.66 -14.03
CA HIS A 366 -9.22 -9.14 -13.95
C HIS A 366 -8.29 -9.77 -14.97
N THR A 367 -8.48 -11.07 -15.27
CA THR A 367 -7.74 -11.79 -16.31
C THR A 367 -8.08 -11.25 -17.69
N TYR A 368 -9.37 -11.04 -17.98
CA TYR A 368 -9.81 -10.43 -19.24
C TYR A 368 -9.21 -9.02 -19.42
N LEU A 369 -9.33 -8.17 -18.39
CA LEU A 369 -8.77 -6.82 -18.44
C LEU A 369 -7.24 -6.83 -18.61
N GLU A 370 -6.54 -7.78 -18.01
CA GLU A 370 -5.08 -7.88 -18.15
C GLU A 370 -4.70 -8.20 -19.60
N ARG A 371 -5.38 -9.17 -20.22
CA ARG A 371 -5.19 -9.51 -21.64
C ARG A 371 -5.50 -8.33 -22.56
N LEU A 372 -6.64 -7.67 -22.35
CA LEU A 372 -7.04 -6.49 -23.12
C LEU A 372 -5.99 -5.38 -23.06
N HIS A 373 -5.39 -5.14 -21.88
CA HIS A 373 -4.37 -4.11 -21.73
C HIS A 373 -3.02 -4.53 -22.32
N ALA A 374 -2.67 -5.83 -22.24
CA ALA A 374 -1.48 -6.37 -22.88
C ALA A 374 -1.55 -6.21 -24.41
N ASP A 375 -2.70 -6.52 -25.01
CA ASP A 375 -2.93 -6.34 -26.46
C ASP A 375 -2.78 -4.88 -26.87
N ARG A 376 -3.34 -3.93 -26.09
CA ARG A 376 -3.16 -2.49 -26.34
C ARG A 376 -1.69 -2.07 -26.27
N ARG A 377 -0.94 -2.58 -25.30
CA ARG A 377 0.50 -2.31 -25.15
C ARG A 377 1.28 -2.77 -26.38
N PHE A 378 0.97 -3.97 -26.88
CA PHE A 378 1.59 -4.53 -28.08
C PHE A 378 1.32 -3.66 -29.32
N VAL A 379 0.06 -3.27 -29.55
CA VAL A 379 -0.33 -2.40 -30.67
C VAL A 379 0.37 -1.03 -30.60
N GLN A 380 0.50 -0.45 -29.42
CA GLN A 380 1.19 0.84 -29.23
C GLN A 380 2.69 0.72 -29.53
N SER A 381 3.34 -0.34 -29.06
CA SER A 381 4.75 -0.62 -29.35
C SER A 381 5.02 -0.77 -30.85
N MET A 382 4.18 -1.53 -31.56
CA MET A 382 4.29 -1.66 -33.03
C MET A 382 4.15 -0.32 -33.77
N ARG A 383 3.25 0.55 -33.32
CA ARG A 383 3.07 1.88 -33.92
C ARG A 383 4.29 2.77 -33.72
N LEU A 384 4.88 2.78 -32.53
CA LEU A 384 6.08 3.56 -32.23
C LEU A 384 7.29 3.07 -33.06
N GLY A 385 7.51 1.75 -33.12
CA GLY A 385 8.59 1.18 -33.94
C GLY A 385 8.42 1.41 -35.45
N ALA A 386 7.18 1.54 -35.94
CA ALA A 386 6.89 1.90 -37.33
C ALA A 386 7.19 3.38 -37.65
N ILE A 387 7.04 4.28 -36.68
CA ILE A 387 7.38 5.70 -36.81
C ILE A 387 8.91 5.86 -36.82
N GLU A 388 9.62 5.25 -35.87
CA GLU A 388 11.10 5.31 -35.82
C GLU A 388 11.76 4.71 -37.08
N ASN A 389 11.19 3.65 -37.66
CA ASN A 389 11.68 3.08 -38.92
C ASN A 389 11.36 3.93 -40.15
N ARG A 390 10.33 4.79 -40.11
CA ARG A 390 10.07 5.76 -41.17
C ARG A 390 11.06 6.91 -41.12
N ASP A 391 11.37 7.41 -39.93
CA ASP A 391 12.33 8.51 -39.75
C ASP A 391 13.77 8.08 -40.08
N ARG A 392 14.13 6.82 -39.81
CA ARG A 392 15.43 6.24 -40.24
C ARG A 392 15.57 5.99 -41.75
N LYS A 393 14.47 5.91 -42.49
CA LYS A 393 14.48 5.77 -43.97
C LYS A 393 14.40 7.13 -44.69
N ALA A 394 14.21 8.22 -43.95
CA ALA A 394 14.14 9.58 -44.46
C ALA A 394 15.45 10.38 -44.29
N ILE A 395 16.49 9.73 -43.77
CA ILE A 395 17.90 10.17 -43.71
C ILE A 395 18.68 9.27 -44.66
#